data_AF-A0A0B0EKX0-F1
#
_entry.id   AF-A0A0B0EKX0-F1
#
_cell.length_a   1.000
_cell.length_b   1.000
_cell.length_c   1.000
_cell.angle_alpha   90.00
_cell.angle_beta   90.00
_cell.angle_gamma   90.00
#
_symmetry.space_group_name_H-M   'P 1'
#
loop_
_entity.id
_entity.type
_entity.pdbx_description
1 polymer ?
#
loop_
_entity_poly.entity_id
_entity_poly.type
_entity_poly.pdbx_seq_one_letter_code
_entity_poly.pdbx_strand_id
1 'polypeptide(L)' 'QKISGCFRSMQGARIFCRVRSYLSTCRKQGIKSSQALEILFRGELPDFI' A
#
# COMPACT_ATOMS: atom_id res chain seq x y z
N GLN A 1 17.99 25.05 -0.68
CA GLN A 1 16.54 25.27 -0.90
C GLN A 1 15.82 23.98 -0.51
N LYS A 2 14.92 24.01 0.49
CA LYS A 2 14.19 22.79 0.93
C LYS A 2 12.92 22.67 0.09
N ILE A 3 12.82 21.63 -0.73
CA ILE A 3 11.56 21.31 -1.41
C ILE A 3 10.71 20.51 -0.41
N SER A 4 9.69 21.13 0.19
CA SER A 4 8.70 20.38 0.97
C SER A 4 7.89 19.52 0.00
N GLY A 5 8.09 18.21 0.07
CA GLY A 5 7.41 17.25 -0.80
C GLY A 5 5.96 17.05 -0.36
N CYS A 6 5.04 17.88 -0.85
CA CYS A 6 3.60 17.61 -0.79
C CYS A 6 3.17 16.79 -2.02
N PHE A 7 2.06 16.06 -1.93
CA PHE A 7 1.46 15.40 -3.08
C PHE A 7 1.13 16.43 -4.17
N ARG A 8 1.48 16.11 -5.42
CA ARG A 8 1.20 16.98 -6.58
C ARG A 8 -0.26 16.97 -7.01
N SER A 9 -1.05 16.00 -6.52
CA SER A 9 -2.49 15.92 -6.76
C SER A 9 -3.18 15.10 -5.67
N MET A 10 -4.48 15.35 -5.48
CA MET A 10 -5.32 14.52 -4.60
C MET A 10 -5.40 13.07 -5.08
N GLN A 11 -5.32 12.83 -6.39
CA GLN A 11 -5.28 11.49 -6.94
C GLN A 11 -4.02 10.74 -6.50
N GLY A 12 -2.85 11.37 -6.58
CA GLY A 12 -1.59 10.79 -6.10
C GLY A 12 -1.63 10.50 -4.60
N ALA A 13 -2.20 11.41 -3.81
CA ALA A 13 -2.40 11.20 -2.37
C ALA A 13 -3.28 9.97 -2.08
N ARG A 14 -4.39 9.80 -2.81
CA ARG A 14 -5.29 8.64 -2.65
C ARG A 14 -4.62 7.33 -3.03
N ILE A 15 -3.88 7.30 -4.14
CA ILE A 15 -3.13 6.11 -4.57
C ILE A 15 -2.10 5.74 -3.51
N PHE A 16 -1.32 6.72 -3.03
CA PHE A 16 -0.34 6.51 -1.97
C PHE A 16 -0.98 5.92 -0.71
N CYS A 17 -2.06 6.55 -0.21
CA CYS A 17 -2.76 6.08 0.98
C CYS A 17 -3.31 4.66 0.80
N ARG A 18 -3.87 4.33 -0.37
CA ARG A 18 -4.42 2.99 -0.66
C ARG A 18 -3.35 1.91 -0.64
N VAL A 19 -2.22 2.15 -1.31
CA VAL A 19 -1.11 1.17 -1.35
C VAL A 19 -0.50 1.01 0.04
N ARG A 20 -0.26 2.13 0.75
CA ARG A 20 0.33 2.10 2.08
C ARG A 20 -0.58 1.46 3.13
N SER A 21 -1.89 1.71 3.07
CA SER A 21 -2.84 1.10 4.00
C SER A 21 -2.91 -0.41 3.81
N TYR A 22 -3.00 -0.89 2.57
CA TYR A 22 -2.99 -2.32 2.24
C TYR A 22 -1.74 -3.03 2.79
N LEU A 23 -0.55 -2.49 2.49
CA LEU A 23 0.72 -3.06 2.97
C LEU A 23 0.83 -3.01 4.50
N SER A 24 0.32 -1.94 5.13
CA SER A 24 0.31 -1.81 6.59
C SER A 24 -0.58 -2.88 7.23
N THR A 25 -1.76 -3.13 6.66
CA THR A 25 -2.67 -4.19 7.14
C THR A 25 -2.05 -5.57 6.99
N CYS A 26 -1.49 -5.89 5.81
CA CYS A 26 -0.79 -7.16 5.58
C CYS A 26 0.32 -7.40 6.61
N ARG A 27 1.14 -6.37 6.86
CA ARG A 27 2.23 -6.44 7.84
C ARG A 27 1.72 -6.69 9.26
N LYS A 28 0.59 -6.08 9.67
CA LYS A 28 0.00 -6.31 11.00
C LYS A 28 -0.45 -7.76 11.18
N GLN A 29 -0.77 -8.44 10.08
CA GLN A 29 -1.18 -9.85 10.05
C GLN A 29 -0.01 -10.80 9.75
N GLY A 30 1.24 -10.32 9.87
CA GLY A 30 2.43 -11.14 9.66
C GLY A 30 2.83 -11.39 8.20
N ILE A 31 2.09 -10.82 7.23
CA ILE A 31 2.41 -10.97 5.80
C ILE A 31 3.50 -9.97 5.39
N LYS A 32 4.56 -10.48 4.75
CA LYS A 32 5.64 -9.66 4.19
C LYS A 32 5.14 -8.84 2.99
N SER A 33 5.68 -7.63 2.79
CA SER A 33 5.28 -6.76 1.68
C SER A 33 5.42 -7.40 0.29
N SER A 34 6.45 -8.22 0.08
CA SER A 34 6.65 -8.94 -1.19
C SER A 34 5.52 -9.93 -1.47
N GLN A 35 5.14 -10.72 -0.46
CA GLN A 35 4.03 -11.67 -0.55
C GLN A 35 2.68 -10.96 -0.71
N ALA A 36 2.47 -9.86 0.01
CA ALA A 36 1.26 -9.04 -0.16
C ALA A 36 1.13 -8.50 -1.59
N LEU A 37 2.24 -8.03 -2.18
CA LEU A 37 2.24 -7.60 -3.58
C LEU A 37 2.01 -8.77 -4.55
N GLU A 38 2.57 -9.95 -4.28
CA GLU A 38 2.30 -11.14 -5.08
C GLU A 38 0.81 -11.51 -5.09
N ILE A 39 0.18 -11.62 -3.91
CA ILE A 39 -1.26 -11.89 -3.75
C ILE A 39 -2.08 -10.84 -4.53
N LEU A 40 -1.75 -9.55 -4.36
CA LEU A 40 -2.41 -8.46 -5.05
C LEU A 40 -2.30 -8.58 -6.59
N PHE A 41 -1.13 -8.91 -7.13
CA PHE A 41 -0.92 -9.06 -8.57
C PHE A 41 -1.52 -10.35 -9.13
N ARG A 42 -1.74 -11.39 -8.30
CA ARG A 42 -2.54 -12.56 -8.67
C ARG A 42 -4.05 -12.29 -8.69
N GLY A 43 -4.50 -11.17 -8.10
CA GLY A 43 -5.93 -10.85 -7.98
C GLY A 43 -6.62 -11.59 -6.82
N GLU A 44 -5.83 -12.09 -5.87
CA GLU A 44 -6.31 -12.84 -4.71
C GLU A 44 -6.43 -11.92 -3.48
N LEU A 45 -7.14 -12.39 -2.45
CA LEU A 45 -7.26 -11.72 -1.15
C LEU A 45 -6.45 -12.46 -0.08
N PRO A 46 -5.79 -11.76 0.84
CA PRO A 46 -5.17 -12.39 2.01
C PRO A 46 -6.20 -13.08 2.90
N ASP A 47 -5.83 -14.18 3.55
CA ASP A 47 -6.73 -15.02 4.38
C ASP A 47 -7.41 -14.30 5.56
N PHE A 48 -6.92 -13.12 5.95
CA PHE A 48 -7.46 -12.34 7.07
C PHE A 48 -8.53 -11.32 6.66
N ILE A 49 -8.85 -11.23 5.37
CA ILE A 49 -9.92 -10.40 4.79
C ILE A 49 -11.20 -11.24 4.71
#